data_AF-A0A1F9BE96-F1
#
_entry.id   AF-A0A1F9BE96-F1
#
_cell.length_a   1.000
_cell.length_b   1.000
_cell.length_c   1.000
_cell.angle_alpha   90.00
_cell.angle_beta   90.00
_cell.angle_gamma   90.00
#
_symmetry.space_group_name_H-M   'P 1'
#
loop_
_entity.id
_entity.type
_entity.pdbx_description
1 polymer ?
#
loop_
_entity_poly.entity_id
_entity_poly.type
_entity_poly.pdbx_seq_one_letter_code
_entity_poly.pdbx_strand_id
1 'polypeptide(L)'
;MDTEKTIQALAAITDEGLFERLAMAVLREADPKYRSLAHPGVNAAGKTVKSPVDGICFIPGADPRHMIAVHHTITVRNDLEKKWLHDPSTVKPRKGSHPTAPAGDLIKTAALVAKERTRTQNLRATLVLTTNEEPDEALVRTVEAAGRDHGLEIDLWSRSRLSHFLDNQITGQWIRSQYLGIEQELLSVELLHELSNRSLEINRPPDNPNAWITRSLDTELTTSIHRAVTFLVAGSGLGKSVACYRKIAAHVEGGGFGLVLQHETVASAITLEQAITMTLCQLHPPLTALGTSTLSLCSPEQPLLLVVEDINRSGQPQRLAEKLAGWSPRPMKEGEDTPARWRLLCPLWPEVLASLGDQARKRIEPMIILAGGFTESEGRDAVLARARMDGRELSLLSADEISSALGHDPLLIALHDQCTAPDPHKIIRQFVEGSLSRVAAVANDLPAAEYRKVLRTLAGEMLANHQIELRWCEVSGWTGLKDEPLRLLSRLAHQGDLIRLMGTSDDQRLLFRHDRVRD
;
A
#
# COMPACT_ATOMS: atom_id res chain seq x y z
N MET A 1 -15.98 -13.49 -3.70
CA MET A 1 -15.87 -13.52 -5.16
C MET A 1 -17.22 -13.31 -5.79
N ASP A 2 -17.50 -12.06 -6.10
CA ASP A 2 -18.70 -11.64 -6.82
C ASP A 2 -18.46 -11.73 -8.33
N THR A 3 -18.42 -12.97 -8.85
CA THR A 3 -18.15 -13.28 -10.27
C THR A 3 -19.13 -12.57 -11.21
N GLU A 4 -20.34 -12.27 -10.73
CA GLU A 4 -21.36 -11.53 -11.48
C GLU A 4 -20.92 -10.10 -11.78
N LYS A 5 -20.21 -9.45 -10.85
CA LYS A 5 -19.74 -8.06 -11.00
C LYS A 5 -18.75 -7.90 -12.15
N THR A 6 -17.80 -8.83 -12.29
CA THR A 6 -16.80 -8.81 -13.39
C THR A 6 -17.45 -9.05 -14.73
N ILE A 7 -18.36 -10.03 -14.81
CA ILE A 7 -19.11 -10.35 -16.03
C ILE A 7 -19.93 -9.14 -16.48
N GLN A 8 -20.65 -8.50 -15.55
CA GLN A 8 -21.43 -7.29 -15.85
C GLN A 8 -20.54 -6.13 -16.31
N ALA A 9 -19.40 -5.92 -15.65
CA ALA A 9 -18.46 -4.86 -16.03
C ALA A 9 -17.86 -5.08 -17.43
N LEU A 10 -17.46 -6.30 -17.78
CA LEU A 10 -16.98 -6.62 -19.13
C LEU A 10 -18.07 -6.39 -20.19
N ALA A 11 -19.31 -6.80 -19.90
CA ALA A 11 -20.44 -6.61 -20.80
C ALA A 11 -20.79 -5.12 -21.02
N ALA A 12 -20.51 -4.27 -20.03
CA ALA A 12 -20.79 -2.83 -20.08
C ALA A 12 -19.73 -2.02 -20.85
N ILE A 13 -18.62 -2.62 -21.28
CA ILE A 13 -17.57 -1.90 -22.02
C ILE A 13 -18.09 -1.52 -23.41
N THR A 14 -18.12 -0.22 -23.69
CA THR A 14 -18.49 0.36 -25.00
C THR A 14 -17.30 0.99 -25.73
N ASP A 15 -16.17 1.17 -25.05
CA ASP A 15 -14.91 1.67 -25.63
C ASP A 15 -14.07 0.48 -26.14
N GLU A 16 -13.96 0.36 -27.46
CA GLU A 16 -13.15 -0.66 -28.15
C GLU A 16 -11.70 -0.64 -27.68
N GLY A 17 -11.09 0.54 -27.53
CA GLY A 17 -9.70 0.68 -27.13
C GLY A 17 -9.45 0.30 -25.67
N LEU A 18 -10.44 0.51 -24.80
CA LEU A 18 -10.39 0.01 -23.42
C LEU A 18 -10.43 -1.52 -23.40
N PHE A 19 -11.38 -2.13 -24.12
CA PHE A 19 -11.50 -3.59 -24.20
C PHE A 19 -10.24 -4.23 -24.79
N GLU A 20 -9.70 -3.65 -25.86
CA GLU A 20 -8.48 -4.11 -26.52
C GLU A 20 -7.29 -4.12 -25.56
N ARG A 21 -7.07 -3.03 -24.81
CA ARG A 21 -5.99 -2.97 -23.80
C ARG A 21 -6.17 -3.99 -22.68
N LEU A 22 -7.40 -4.15 -22.18
CA LEU A 22 -7.72 -5.13 -21.14
C LEU A 22 -7.47 -6.56 -21.63
N ALA A 23 -8.03 -6.92 -22.79
CA ALA A 23 -7.92 -8.26 -23.35
C ALA A 23 -6.46 -8.59 -23.71
N MET A 24 -5.71 -7.63 -24.27
CA MET A 24 -4.29 -7.78 -24.54
C MET A 24 -3.48 -8.02 -23.26
N ALA A 25 -3.78 -7.32 -22.16
CA ALA A 25 -3.15 -7.54 -20.87
C ALA A 25 -3.45 -8.94 -20.32
N VAL A 26 -4.71 -9.38 -20.41
CA VAL A 26 -5.12 -10.74 -20.00
C VAL A 26 -4.36 -11.80 -20.79
N LEU A 27 -4.31 -11.70 -22.13
CA LEU A 27 -3.64 -12.70 -22.96
C LEU A 27 -2.16 -12.86 -22.58
N ARG A 28 -1.43 -11.74 -22.40
CA ARG A 28 0.00 -11.76 -22.07
C ARG A 28 0.31 -12.45 -20.75
N GLU A 29 -0.59 -12.35 -19.77
CA GLU A 29 -0.44 -12.96 -18.45
C GLU A 29 -0.99 -14.39 -18.39
N ALA A 30 -1.99 -14.71 -19.21
CA ALA A 30 -2.70 -15.99 -19.09
C ALA A 30 -2.02 -17.17 -19.79
N ASP A 31 -1.28 -16.93 -20.88
CA ASP A 31 -0.50 -17.97 -21.56
C ASP A 31 0.90 -17.44 -21.92
N PRO A 32 1.99 -18.14 -21.51
CA PRO A 32 3.36 -17.76 -21.88
C PRO A 32 3.60 -17.54 -23.38
N LYS A 33 2.85 -18.22 -24.27
CA LYS A 33 2.94 -18.05 -25.73
C LYS A 33 2.58 -16.63 -26.16
N TYR A 34 1.72 -15.95 -25.41
CA TYR A 34 1.18 -14.64 -25.75
C TYR A 34 1.98 -13.48 -25.14
N ARG A 35 2.97 -13.77 -24.28
CA ARG A 35 3.76 -12.78 -23.55
C ARG A 35 4.44 -11.75 -24.45
N SER A 36 4.85 -12.16 -25.65
CA SER A 36 5.55 -11.31 -26.62
C SER A 36 4.63 -10.69 -27.68
N LEU A 37 3.31 -10.69 -27.49
CA LEU A 37 2.36 -10.05 -28.41
C LEU A 37 2.69 -8.57 -28.59
N ALA A 38 3.00 -8.16 -29.82
CA ALA A 38 3.11 -6.76 -30.19
C ALA A 38 1.71 -6.19 -30.46
N HIS A 39 1.52 -4.91 -30.16
CA HIS A 39 0.27 -4.17 -30.37
C HIS A 39 0.46 -3.12 -31.49
N PRO A 40 0.51 -3.55 -32.77
CA PRO A 40 0.87 -2.67 -33.90
C PRO A 40 -0.17 -1.58 -34.20
N GLY A 41 -1.38 -1.68 -33.65
CA GLY A 41 -2.51 -0.79 -33.93
C GLY A 41 -2.41 0.60 -33.30
N VAL A 42 -1.44 0.89 -32.43
CA VAL A 42 -1.34 2.17 -31.71
C VAL A 42 0.09 2.70 -31.76
N ASN A 43 0.29 3.94 -32.22
CA ASN A 43 1.61 4.58 -32.17
C ASN A 43 1.89 5.22 -30.79
N ALA A 44 3.14 5.64 -30.55
CA ALA A 44 3.56 6.26 -29.28
C ALA A 44 2.77 7.53 -28.88
N ALA A 45 2.03 8.14 -29.82
CA ALA A 45 1.17 9.29 -29.58
C ALA A 45 -0.31 8.89 -29.33
N GLY A 46 -0.60 7.60 -29.14
CA GLY A 46 -1.96 7.09 -28.89
C GLY A 46 -2.88 7.10 -30.11
N LYS A 47 -2.36 7.35 -31.32
CA LYS A 47 -3.17 7.35 -32.55
C LYS A 47 -3.20 5.97 -33.19
N THR A 48 -4.38 5.59 -33.66
CA THR A 48 -4.60 4.34 -34.38
C THR A 48 -3.79 4.30 -35.67
N VAL A 49 -2.97 3.27 -35.84
CA VAL A 49 -2.28 2.96 -37.08
C VAL A 49 -3.02 1.80 -37.74
N LYS A 50 -3.25 1.89 -39.05
CA LYS A 50 -3.97 0.83 -39.78
C LYS A 50 -3.14 -0.46 -39.74
N SER A 51 -3.59 -1.40 -38.92
CA SER A 51 -3.04 -2.74 -38.83
C SER A 51 -4.08 -3.76 -39.30
N PRO A 52 -3.68 -4.84 -40.00
CA PRO A 52 -4.61 -5.89 -40.39
C PRO A 52 -5.07 -6.77 -39.22
N VAL A 53 -4.34 -6.75 -38.11
CA VAL A 53 -4.59 -7.50 -36.87
C VAL A 53 -4.33 -6.60 -35.67
N ASP A 54 -4.99 -6.86 -34.55
CA ASP A 54 -4.87 -6.03 -33.35
C ASP A 54 -3.62 -6.41 -32.55
N GLY A 55 -3.25 -7.69 -32.56
CA GLY A 55 -2.00 -8.20 -32.00
C GLY A 55 -1.31 -9.22 -32.90
N ILE A 56 0.03 -9.28 -32.85
CA ILE A 56 0.82 -10.27 -33.57
C ILE A 56 2.13 -10.61 -32.86
N CYS A 57 2.52 -11.89 -32.85
CA CYS A 57 3.89 -12.29 -32.52
C CYS A 57 4.29 -13.61 -33.21
N PHE A 58 5.58 -13.94 -33.09
CA PHE A 58 6.11 -15.26 -33.40
C PHE A 58 6.71 -15.84 -32.13
N ILE A 59 6.43 -17.12 -31.83
CA ILE A 59 6.96 -17.77 -30.64
C ILE A 59 8.48 -17.98 -30.80
N PRO A 60 9.33 -17.43 -29.90
CA PRO A 60 10.77 -17.62 -29.97
C PRO A 60 11.14 -19.10 -29.84
N GLY A 61 12.00 -19.59 -30.74
CA GLY A 61 12.51 -20.96 -30.71
C GLY A 61 11.53 -22.06 -31.12
N ALA A 62 10.32 -21.72 -31.58
CA ALA A 62 9.36 -22.73 -32.06
C ALA A 62 9.81 -23.38 -33.38
N ASP A 63 9.79 -24.71 -33.40
CA ASP A 63 10.00 -25.53 -34.61
C ASP A 63 8.83 -26.54 -34.77
N PRO A 64 8.02 -26.45 -35.83
CA PRO A 64 8.07 -25.43 -36.87
C PRO A 64 7.69 -24.04 -36.34
N ARG A 65 8.15 -22.98 -37.04
CA ARG A 65 7.87 -21.60 -36.70
C ARG A 65 6.36 -21.39 -36.45
N HIS A 66 6.02 -20.68 -35.38
CA HIS A 66 4.62 -20.49 -34.95
C HIS A 66 4.30 -19.00 -34.86
N MET A 67 3.31 -18.56 -35.64
CA MET A 67 2.73 -17.23 -35.63
C MET A 67 1.44 -17.18 -34.79
N ILE A 68 1.27 -16.10 -34.03
CA ILE A 68 0.04 -15.82 -33.28
C ILE A 68 -0.50 -14.49 -33.78
N ALA A 69 -1.78 -14.46 -34.16
CA ALA A 69 -2.51 -13.26 -34.55
C ALA A 69 -3.72 -13.08 -33.63
N VAL A 70 -4.04 -11.84 -33.27
CA VAL A 70 -5.09 -11.53 -32.30
C VAL A 70 -6.07 -10.52 -32.87
N HIS A 71 -7.36 -10.76 -32.62
CA HIS A 71 -8.42 -9.81 -32.86
C HIS A 71 -9.29 -9.61 -31.62
N HIS A 72 -9.59 -8.35 -31.33
CA HIS A 72 -10.42 -7.92 -30.22
C HIS A 72 -11.74 -7.32 -30.75
N THR A 73 -12.87 -7.66 -30.13
CA THR A 73 -14.16 -7.11 -30.56
C THR A 73 -15.12 -6.93 -29.38
N ILE A 74 -15.91 -5.85 -29.43
CA ILE A 74 -17.10 -5.67 -28.58
C ILE A 74 -18.40 -5.75 -29.40
N THR A 75 -18.32 -6.31 -30.63
CA THR A 75 -19.48 -6.45 -31.51
C THR A 75 -20.54 -7.29 -30.83
N VAL A 76 -21.78 -6.80 -30.85
CA VAL A 76 -22.93 -7.48 -30.25
C VAL A 76 -23.08 -8.91 -30.77
N ARG A 77 -23.57 -9.80 -29.91
CA ARG A 77 -23.63 -11.25 -30.17
C ARG A 77 -24.17 -11.63 -31.56
N ASN A 78 -25.25 -11.00 -32.02
CA ASN A 78 -25.90 -11.34 -33.30
C ASN A 78 -25.07 -10.97 -34.54
N ASP A 79 -24.09 -10.07 -34.40
CA ASP A 79 -23.22 -9.62 -35.48
C ASP A 79 -21.82 -10.25 -35.42
N LEU A 80 -21.52 -11.07 -34.41
CA LEU A 80 -20.22 -11.74 -34.26
C LEU A 80 -19.89 -12.66 -35.43
N GLU A 81 -20.88 -13.43 -35.91
CA GLU A 81 -20.69 -14.31 -37.08
C GLU A 81 -20.22 -13.51 -38.29
N LYS A 82 -20.87 -12.38 -38.57
CA LYS A 82 -20.49 -11.48 -39.65
C LYS A 82 -19.11 -10.86 -39.40
N LYS A 83 -18.81 -10.43 -38.17
CA LYS A 83 -17.51 -9.84 -37.83
C LYS A 83 -16.35 -10.82 -38.02
N TRP A 84 -16.52 -12.09 -37.67
CA TRP A 84 -15.45 -13.08 -37.72
C TRP A 84 -15.35 -13.81 -39.06
N LEU A 85 -16.48 -14.17 -39.67
CA LEU A 85 -16.54 -15.12 -40.79
C LEU A 85 -16.92 -14.52 -42.13
N HIS A 86 -17.28 -13.23 -42.21
CA HIS A 86 -17.73 -12.65 -43.47
C HIS A 86 -16.70 -12.79 -44.59
N ASP A 87 -17.05 -13.52 -45.65
CA ASP A 87 -16.23 -13.64 -46.84
C ASP A 87 -16.84 -12.81 -47.99
N PRO A 88 -16.20 -11.68 -48.37
CA PRO A 88 -16.70 -10.83 -49.45
C PRO A 88 -16.77 -11.53 -50.81
N SER A 89 -16.04 -12.63 -51.00
CA SER A 89 -16.04 -13.41 -52.25
C SER A 89 -17.32 -14.24 -52.44
N THR A 90 -18.03 -14.54 -51.36
CA THR A 90 -19.26 -15.35 -51.37
C THR A 90 -20.54 -14.51 -51.56
N VAL A 91 -20.43 -13.19 -51.47
CA VAL A 91 -21.56 -12.26 -51.56
C VAL A 91 -21.73 -11.80 -53.00
N LYS A 92 -22.90 -12.08 -53.60
CA LYS A 92 -23.22 -11.59 -54.95
C LYS A 92 -23.31 -10.05 -54.94
N PRO A 93 -22.43 -9.32 -55.64
CA PRO A 93 -22.54 -7.87 -55.73
C PRO A 93 -23.83 -7.48 -56.45
N ARG A 94 -24.51 -6.42 -55.99
CA ARG A 94 -25.53 -5.76 -56.80
C ARG A 94 -24.84 -5.21 -58.06
N LYS A 95 -25.47 -5.41 -59.23
CA LYS A 95 -24.96 -5.11 -60.58
C LYS A 95 -23.97 -3.93 -60.58
N GLY A 96 -22.68 -4.24 -60.78
CA GLY A 96 -21.64 -3.26 -61.09
C GLY A 96 -20.83 -2.67 -59.94
N SER A 97 -21.08 -3.02 -58.67
CA SER A 97 -20.27 -2.53 -57.54
C SER A 97 -19.41 -3.63 -56.92
N HIS A 98 -18.16 -3.33 -56.54
CA HIS A 98 -17.36 -4.22 -55.70
C HIS A 98 -18.06 -4.49 -54.34
N PRO A 99 -17.86 -5.67 -53.72
CA PRO A 99 -18.32 -5.92 -52.35
C PRO A 99 -17.78 -4.83 -51.41
N THR A 100 -18.67 -4.10 -50.73
CA THR A 100 -18.31 -2.95 -49.87
C THR A 100 -17.99 -3.34 -48.43
N ALA A 101 -18.38 -4.54 -47.99
CA ALA A 101 -18.15 -5.00 -46.63
C ALA A 101 -16.73 -5.59 -46.47
N PRO A 102 -15.99 -5.22 -45.42
CA PRO A 102 -14.65 -5.73 -45.17
C PRO A 102 -14.72 -7.21 -44.78
N ALA A 103 -13.71 -7.99 -45.18
CA ALA A 103 -13.60 -9.39 -44.80
C ALA A 103 -13.60 -9.57 -43.27
N GLY A 104 -14.15 -10.69 -42.81
CA GLY A 104 -14.17 -11.08 -41.42
C GLY A 104 -12.75 -11.32 -40.90
N ASP A 105 -12.60 -11.23 -39.59
CA ASP A 105 -11.29 -11.27 -38.94
C ASP A 105 -10.53 -12.61 -39.17
N LEU A 106 -11.27 -13.73 -39.27
CA LEU A 106 -10.69 -15.03 -39.64
C LEU A 106 -10.16 -15.04 -41.07
N ILE A 107 -10.96 -14.53 -42.02
CA ILE A 107 -10.60 -14.50 -43.45
C ILE A 107 -9.40 -13.57 -43.69
N LYS A 108 -9.36 -12.42 -43.01
CA LYS A 108 -8.21 -11.50 -43.02
C LYS A 108 -6.94 -12.20 -42.52
N THR A 109 -7.04 -12.89 -41.38
CA THR A 109 -5.91 -13.59 -40.78
C THR A 109 -5.44 -14.75 -41.66
N ALA A 110 -6.36 -15.51 -42.25
CA ALA A 110 -6.03 -16.60 -43.17
C ALA A 110 -5.25 -16.10 -44.39
N ALA A 111 -5.64 -14.96 -44.98
CA ALA A 111 -4.91 -14.34 -46.07
C ALA A 111 -3.49 -13.90 -45.66
N LEU A 112 -3.33 -13.36 -44.45
CA LEU A 112 -2.03 -12.98 -43.89
C LEU A 112 -1.13 -14.21 -43.68
N VAL A 113 -1.67 -15.27 -43.10
CA VAL A 113 -0.95 -16.53 -42.87
C VAL A 113 -0.57 -17.22 -44.16
N ALA A 114 -1.46 -17.23 -45.17
CA ALA A 114 -1.16 -17.76 -46.50
C ALA A 114 0.03 -17.02 -47.14
N LYS A 115 0.07 -15.68 -47.00
CA LYS A 115 1.21 -14.88 -47.45
C LYS A 115 2.49 -15.24 -46.72
N GLU A 116 2.48 -15.38 -45.39
CA GLU A 116 3.67 -15.77 -44.63
C GLU A 116 4.12 -17.22 -44.93
N ARG A 117 3.18 -18.12 -45.24
CA ARG A 117 3.49 -19.50 -45.65
C ARG A 117 4.26 -19.59 -46.97
N THR A 118 4.11 -18.61 -47.87
CA THR A 118 4.97 -18.54 -49.07
C THR A 118 6.44 -18.36 -48.72
N ARG A 119 6.73 -17.77 -47.56
CA ARG A 119 8.07 -17.52 -47.05
C ARG A 119 8.54 -18.60 -46.06
N THR A 120 7.61 -19.24 -45.35
CA THR A 120 7.85 -20.31 -44.37
C THR A 120 6.83 -21.43 -44.56
N GLN A 121 7.19 -22.44 -45.36
CA GLN A 121 6.24 -23.45 -45.87
C GLN A 121 5.50 -24.24 -44.78
N ASN A 122 6.13 -24.48 -43.61
CA ASN A 122 5.56 -25.23 -42.49
C ASN A 122 5.06 -24.33 -41.35
N LEU A 123 4.75 -23.06 -41.59
CA LEU A 123 4.30 -22.13 -40.56
C LEU A 123 3.01 -22.61 -39.87
N ARG A 124 3.09 -22.82 -38.56
CA ARG A 124 1.94 -22.95 -37.67
C ARG A 124 1.36 -21.57 -37.37
N ALA A 125 0.03 -21.50 -37.29
CA ALA A 125 -0.65 -20.24 -37.00
C ALA A 125 -1.83 -20.47 -36.04
N THR A 126 -1.88 -19.65 -35.00
CA THR A 126 -3.02 -19.56 -34.07
C THR A 126 -3.67 -18.19 -34.22
N LEU A 127 -4.99 -18.18 -34.39
CA LEU A 127 -5.82 -16.99 -34.35
C LEU A 127 -6.52 -16.93 -32.99
N VAL A 128 -6.17 -15.92 -32.20
CA VAL A 128 -6.83 -15.63 -30.93
C VAL A 128 -7.96 -14.64 -31.19
N LEU A 129 -9.17 -15.01 -30.82
CA LEU A 129 -10.35 -14.14 -30.91
C LEU A 129 -10.80 -13.81 -29.49
N THR A 130 -10.88 -12.53 -29.15
CA THR A 130 -11.41 -12.10 -27.85
C THR A 130 -12.68 -11.29 -28.03
N THR A 131 -13.69 -11.52 -27.17
CA THR A 131 -14.94 -10.77 -27.18
C THR A 131 -15.48 -10.53 -25.77
N ASN A 132 -16.16 -9.40 -25.56
CA ASN A 132 -16.89 -9.13 -24.32
C ASN A 132 -18.31 -9.74 -24.32
N GLU A 133 -18.66 -10.48 -25.37
CA GLU A 133 -19.91 -11.23 -25.50
C GLU A 133 -19.72 -12.72 -25.20
N GLU A 134 -20.83 -13.43 -25.05
CA GLU A 134 -20.82 -14.90 -25.01
C GLU A 134 -21.35 -15.45 -26.34
N PRO A 135 -20.48 -16.01 -27.22
CA PRO A 135 -20.93 -16.64 -28.45
C PRO A 135 -21.70 -17.93 -28.14
N ASP A 136 -22.67 -18.29 -28.97
CA ASP A 136 -23.34 -19.58 -28.82
C ASP A 136 -22.53 -20.75 -29.37
N GLU A 137 -22.94 -21.94 -28.95
CA GLU A 137 -22.34 -23.21 -29.35
C GLU A 137 -22.22 -23.35 -30.88
N ALA A 138 -23.25 -22.92 -31.63
CA ALA A 138 -23.26 -23.03 -33.09
C ALA A 138 -22.19 -22.15 -33.73
N LEU A 139 -22.06 -20.90 -33.28
CA LEU A 139 -21.02 -20.00 -33.76
C LEU A 139 -19.63 -20.51 -33.41
N VAL A 140 -19.40 -20.98 -32.17
CA VAL A 140 -18.11 -21.53 -31.75
C VAL A 140 -17.69 -22.70 -32.66
N ARG A 141 -18.59 -23.65 -32.90
CA ARG A 141 -18.34 -24.79 -33.80
C ARG A 141 -18.03 -24.34 -35.23
N THR A 142 -18.72 -23.32 -35.72
CA THR A 142 -18.54 -22.80 -37.09
C THR A 142 -17.19 -22.10 -37.25
N VAL A 143 -16.78 -21.30 -36.26
CA VAL A 143 -15.48 -20.62 -36.26
C VAL A 143 -14.33 -21.62 -36.20
N GLU A 144 -14.44 -22.65 -35.36
CA GLU A 144 -13.46 -23.74 -35.28
C GLU A 144 -13.32 -24.50 -36.60
N ALA A 145 -14.45 -24.83 -37.24
CA ALA A 145 -14.45 -25.50 -38.54
C ALA A 145 -13.79 -24.62 -39.62
N ALA A 146 -14.19 -23.34 -39.70
CA ALA A 146 -13.61 -22.39 -40.64
C ALA A 146 -12.11 -22.17 -40.42
N GLY A 147 -11.67 -22.14 -39.15
CA GLY A 147 -10.25 -22.06 -38.79
C GLY A 147 -9.47 -23.26 -39.31
N ARG A 148 -10.00 -24.47 -39.07
CA ARG A 148 -9.40 -25.72 -39.54
C ARG A 148 -9.30 -25.78 -41.07
N ASP A 149 -10.33 -25.33 -41.78
CA ASP A 149 -10.35 -25.30 -43.25
C ASP A 149 -9.25 -24.38 -43.83
N HIS A 150 -8.88 -23.34 -43.08
CA HIS A 150 -7.76 -22.44 -43.44
C HIS A 150 -6.42 -22.85 -42.79
N GLY A 151 -6.37 -23.97 -42.08
CA GLY A 151 -5.19 -24.46 -41.36
C GLY A 151 -4.75 -23.52 -40.23
N LEU A 152 -5.70 -22.90 -39.54
CA LEU A 152 -5.50 -22.07 -38.34
C LEU A 152 -6.01 -22.82 -37.11
N GLU A 153 -5.27 -22.74 -36.01
CA GLU A 153 -5.78 -23.08 -34.68
C GLU A 153 -6.56 -21.87 -34.13
N ILE A 154 -7.76 -22.07 -33.60
CA ILE A 154 -8.54 -20.99 -33.00
C ILE A 154 -8.37 -21.06 -31.48
N ASP A 155 -8.07 -19.92 -30.85
CA ASP A 155 -8.14 -19.77 -29.40
C ASP A 155 -9.15 -18.68 -29.04
N LEU A 156 -10.32 -19.09 -28.58
CA LEU A 156 -11.44 -18.19 -28.29
C LEU A 156 -11.47 -17.78 -26.81
N TRP A 157 -11.47 -16.47 -26.58
CA TRP A 157 -11.60 -15.83 -25.28
C TRP A 157 -12.93 -15.08 -25.21
N SER A 158 -13.98 -15.79 -24.80
CA SER A 158 -15.29 -15.19 -24.52
C SER A 158 -15.31 -14.46 -23.18
N ARG A 159 -16.39 -13.72 -22.92
CA ARG A 159 -16.59 -13.00 -21.66
C ARG A 159 -16.40 -13.90 -20.44
N SER A 160 -16.97 -15.09 -20.43
CA SER A 160 -16.88 -16.03 -19.30
C SER A 160 -15.44 -16.50 -19.03
N ARG A 161 -14.64 -16.74 -20.08
CA ARG A 161 -13.23 -17.11 -19.93
C ARG A 161 -12.37 -15.94 -19.45
N LEU A 162 -12.62 -14.74 -19.97
CA LEU A 162 -11.96 -13.51 -19.51
C LEU A 162 -12.27 -13.24 -18.04
N SER A 163 -13.55 -13.30 -17.63
CA SER A 163 -13.94 -13.08 -16.24
C SER A 163 -13.32 -14.14 -15.32
N HIS A 164 -13.31 -15.41 -15.73
CA HIS A 164 -12.68 -16.47 -14.94
C HIS A 164 -11.20 -16.18 -14.66
N PHE A 165 -10.44 -15.69 -15.64
CA PHE A 165 -9.05 -15.29 -15.41
C PHE A 165 -8.95 -14.08 -14.46
N LEU A 166 -9.74 -13.04 -14.71
CA LEU A 166 -9.76 -11.80 -13.93
C LEU A 166 -10.15 -12.02 -12.46
N ASP A 167 -10.99 -13.02 -12.18
CA ASP A 167 -11.49 -13.30 -10.83
C ASP A 167 -10.59 -14.25 -10.05
N ASN A 168 -9.95 -15.21 -10.72
CA ASN A 168 -9.29 -16.33 -10.03
C ASN A 168 -7.76 -16.27 -10.07
N GLN A 169 -7.17 -15.36 -10.84
CA GLN A 169 -5.71 -15.18 -10.89
C GLN A 169 -5.30 -13.89 -10.19
N ILE A 170 -4.17 -13.91 -9.47
CA ILE A 170 -3.63 -12.73 -8.77
C ILE A 170 -3.37 -11.59 -9.78
N THR A 171 -2.70 -11.89 -10.88
CA THR A 171 -2.46 -10.94 -11.98
C THR A 171 -3.77 -10.53 -12.67
N GLY A 172 -4.72 -11.47 -12.78
CA GLY A 172 -6.07 -11.19 -13.27
C GLY A 172 -6.81 -10.15 -12.44
N GLN A 173 -6.79 -10.26 -11.11
CA GLN A 173 -7.46 -9.30 -10.23
C GLN A 173 -6.80 -7.92 -10.25
N TRP A 174 -5.48 -7.87 -10.42
CA TRP A 174 -4.79 -6.60 -10.64
C TRP A 174 -5.27 -5.92 -11.94
N ILE A 175 -5.33 -6.65 -13.06
CA ILE A 175 -5.89 -6.14 -14.33
C ILE A 175 -7.34 -5.70 -14.13
N ARG A 176 -8.14 -6.50 -13.43
CA ARG A 176 -9.55 -6.19 -13.11
C ARG A 176 -9.68 -4.87 -12.36
N SER A 177 -8.82 -4.62 -11.38
CA SER A 177 -8.79 -3.38 -10.62
C SER A 177 -8.38 -2.18 -11.47
N GLN A 178 -7.33 -2.31 -12.29
CA GLN A 178 -6.82 -1.22 -13.11
C GLN A 178 -7.79 -0.80 -14.23
N TYR A 179 -8.42 -1.77 -14.90
CA TYR A 179 -9.25 -1.48 -16.08
C TYR A 179 -10.75 -1.40 -15.79
N LEU A 180 -11.25 -2.08 -14.76
CA LEU A 180 -12.69 -2.12 -14.43
C LEU A 180 -13.03 -1.42 -13.10
N GLY A 181 -12.03 -0.99 -12.32
CA GLY A 181 -12.24 -0.38 -11.01
C GLY A 181 -12.83 -1.33 -9.97
N ILE A 182 -12.73 -2.65 -10.19
CA ILE A 182 -13.21 -3.66 -9.25
C ILE A 182 -12.07 -4.02 -8.29
N GLU A 183 -12.31 -3.83 -7.00
CA GLU A 183 -11.31 -4.06 -5.95
C GLU A 183 -10.73 -5.49 -5.96
N GLN A 184 -9.46 -5.60 -5.57
CA GLN A 184 -8.76 -6.88 -5.45
C GLN A 184 -9.21 -7.60 -4.17
N GLU A 185 -9.42 -8.90 -4.27
CA GLU A 185 -9.77 -9.82 -3.17
C GLU A 185 -8.57 -10.70 -2.75
N LEU A 186 -7.56 -10.85 -3.62
CA LEU A 186 -6.33 -11.60 -3.41
C LEU A 186 -5.13 -10.64 -3.29
N LEU A 187 -4.18 -11.00 -2.42
CA LEU A 187 -2.98 -10.20 -2.21
C LEU A 187 -1.98 -10.40 -3.35
N SER A 188 -1.75 -9.33 -4.14
CA SER A 188 -0.69 -9.22 -5.14
C SER A 188 0.54 -8.49 -4.58
N VAL A 189 1.67 -8.54 -5.30
CA VAL A 189 2.89 -7.78 -4.97
C VAL A 189 2.60 -6.28 -5.03
N GLU A 190 1.87 -5.87 -6.07
CA GLU A 190 1.48 -4.49 -6.32
C GLU A 190 0.57 -3.97 -5.21
N LEU A 191 -0.43 -4.76 -4.80
CA LEU A 191 -1.32 -4.41 -3.69
C LEU A 191 -0.57 -4.35 -2.37
N LEU A 192 0.35 -5.27 -2.09
CA LEU A 192 1.14 -5.23 -0.85
C LEU A 192 2.02 -3.97 -0.78
N HIS A 193 2.58 -3.53 -1.91
CA HIS A 193 3.33 -2.28 -1.99
C HIS A 193 2.44 -1.06 -1.73
N GLU A 194 1.25 -1.01 -2.33
CA GLU A 194 0.25 0.03 -2.07
C GLU A 194 -0.16 0.09 -0.60
N LEU A 195 -0.46 -1.07 0.01
CA LEU A 195 -0.83 -1.17 1.42
C LEU A 195 0.33 -0.82 2.35
N SER A 196 1.58 -1.09 1.94
CA SER A 196 2.76 -0.67 2.69
C SER A 196 2.85 0.85 2.78
N ASN A 197 2.69 1.55 1.64
CA ASN A 197 2.67 3.02 1.61
C ASN A 197 1.50 3.59 2.43
N ARG A 198 0.29 3.02 2.27
CA ARG A 198 -0.88 3.44 3.04
C ARG A 198 -0.69 3.24 4.55
N SER A 199 -0.05 2.14 4.97
CA SER A 199 0.30 1.89 6.36
C SER A 199 1.24 2.99 6.90
N LEU A 200 2.24 3.42 6.12
CA LEU A 200 3.15 4.50 6.49
C LEU A 200 2.47 5.87 6.54
N GLU A 201 1.56 6.16 5.62
CA GLU A 201 0.85 7.43 5.60
C GLU A 201 -0.04 7.60 6.84
N ILE A 202 -0.81 6.55 7.18
CA ILE A 202 -1.68 6.54 8.36
C ILE A 202 -0.85 6.71 9.64
N ASN A 203 0.30 6.02 9.72
CA ASN A 203 1.10 5.96 10.95
C ASN A 203 2.25 6.98 11.00
N ARG A 204 2.19 8.03 10.18
CA ARG A 204 3.23 9.06 10.16
C ARG A 204 3.32 9.79 11.52
N PRO A 205 4.53 9.89 12.12
CA PRO A 205 4.74 10.67 13.33
C PRO A 205 4.32 12.14 13.15
N PRO A 206 3.76 12.80 14.18
CA PRO A 206 3.31 14.19 14.14
C PRO A 206 4.50 15.18 14.24
N ASP A 207 5.44 15.06 13.31
CA ASP A 207 6.59 15.95 13.17
C ASP A 207 6.93 16.14 11.68
N ASN A 208 7.67 17.18 11.35
CA ASN A 208 8.03 17.46 9.96
C ASN A 208 9.26 16.66 9.54
N PRO A 209 9.20 15.79 8.51
CA PRO A 209 10.35 15.02 8.07
C PRO A 209 11.54 15.84 7.59
N ASN A 210 11.32 17.07 7.13
CA ASN A 210 12.41 17.96 6.72
C ASN A 210 13.26 18.44 7.93
N ALA A 211 12.73 18.32 9.15
CA ALA A 211 13.46 18.60 10.39
C ALA A 211 14.26 17.40 10.90
N TRP A 212 14.07 16.20 10.31
CA TRP A 212 14.70 14.99 10.80
C TRP A 212 16.16 14.93 10.38
N ILE A 213 17.00 14.55 11.33
CA ILE A 213 18.42 14.34 11.12
C ILE A 213 18.75 12.86 11.15
N THR A 214 19.87 12.51 10.52
CA THR A 214 20.45 11.17 10.65
C THR A 214 21.13 11.05 12.01
N ARG A 215 20.86 9.95 12.70
CA ARG A 215 21.40 9.61 14.00
C ARG A 215 22.31 8.40 13.89
N SER A 216 23.23 8.31 14.84
CA SER A 216 23.96 7.08 15.19
C SER A 216 23.01 5.88 15.36
N LEU A 217 21.83 6.11 15.96
CA LEU A 217 20.79 5.10 16.12
C LEU A 217 20.30 4.50 14.79
N ASP A 218 20.23 5.29 13.71
CA ASP A 218 19.78 4.78 12.41
C ASP A 218 20.78 3.76 11.83
N THR A 219 22.06 3.99 12.11
CA THR A 219 23.14 3.07 11.73
C THR A 219 23.06 1.80 12.56
N GLU A 220 22.86 1.92 13.87
CA GLU A 220 22.73 0.78 14.78
C GLU A 220 21.51 -0.09 14.46
N LEU A 221 20.38 0.52 14.13
CA LEU A 221 19.19 -0.19 13.65
C LEU A 221 19.50 -0.96 12.37
N THR A 222 20.22 -0.35 11.43
CA THR A 222 20.58 -0.97 10.16
C THR A 222 21.49 -2.18 10.35
N THR A 223 22.46 -2.12 11.27
CA THR A 223 23.35 -3.25 11.57
C THR A 223 22.68 -4.35 12.39
N SER A 224 21.65 -4.03 13.16
CA SER A 224 21.04 -4.97 14.12
C SER A 224 19.82 -5.74 13.58
N ILE A 225 19.26 -5.29 12.45
CA ILE A 225 18.06 -5.86 11.80
C ILE A 225 18.29 -7.26 11.18
N HIS A 226 19.46 -7.88 11.37
CA HIS A 226 19.62 -9.30 11.06
C HIS A 226 18.74 -10.22 11.93
N ARG A 227 18.25 -9.73 13.07
CA ARG A 227 17.40 -10.49 14.02
C ARG A 227 15.92 -10.41 13.64
N ALA A 228 15.18 -11.49 13.82
CA ALA A 228 13.74 -11.51 13.56
C ALA A 228 12.97 -10.48 14.40
N VAL A 229 13.32 -10.30 15.67
CA VAL A 229 12.69 -9.34 16.59
C VAL A 229 13.77 -8.46 17.21
N THR A 230 13.52 -7.15 17.22
CA THR A 230 14.38 -6.13 17.84
C THR A 230 13.53 -5.19 18.67
N PHE A 231 13.89 -5.01 19.94
CA PHE A 231 13.25 -4.06 20.86
C PHE A 231 14.09 -2.80 20.97
N LEU A 232 13.50 -1.66 20.63
CA LEU A 232 14.15 -0.35 20.72
C LEU A 232 13.75 0.33 22.02
N VAL A 233 14.68 0.44 22.96
CA VAL A 233 14.37 0.80 24.35
C VAL A 233 14.93 2.18 24.65
N ALA A 234 14.05 3.12 24.98
CA ALA A 234 14.41 4.49 25.34
C ALA A 234 13.28 5.20 26.08
N GLY A 235 13.61 6.24 26.86
CA GLY A 235 12.63 7.11 27.50
C GLY A 235 11.66 7.80 26.52
N SER A 236 10.53 8.27 27.05
CA SER A 236 9.52 9.00 26.26
C SER A 236 10.09 10.31 25.68
N GLY A 237 9.88 10.56 24.39
CA GLY A 237 10.39 11.75 23.69
C GLY A 237 11.75 11.59 22.99
N LEU A 238 12.46 10.48 23.17
CA LEU A 238 13.81 10.29 22.59
C LEU A 238 13.82 9.85 21.11
N GLY A 239 12.70 9.97 20.39
CA GLY A 239 12.64 9.74 18.94
C GLY A 239 12.58 8.28 18.47
N LYS A 240 12.14 7.34 19.33
CA LYS A 240 12.03 5.90 18.98
C LYS A 240 11.11 5.65 17.79
N SER A 241 9.87 6.14 17.85
CA SER A 241 8.89 5.93 16.77
C SER A 241 9.34 6.61 15.47
N VAL A 242 10.03 7.75 15.54
CA VAL A 242 10.61 8.40 14.35
C VAL A 242 11.72 7.54 13.74
N ALA A 243 12.61 6.95 14.55
CA ALA A 243 13.66 6.07 14.05
C ALA A 243 13.10 4.79 13.41
N CYS A 244 12.12 4.15 14.05
CA CYS A 244 11.41 3.00 13.48
C CYS A 244 10.70 3.37 12.17
N TYR A 245 9.97 4.49 12.14
CA TYR A 245 9.26 5.00 10.97
C TYR A 245 10.20 5.25 9.80
N ARG A 246 11.31 5.97 10.02
CA ARG A 246 12.30 6.24 8.97
C ARG A 246 12.90 4.96 8.41
N LYS A 247 13.14 3.95 9.27
CA LYS A 247 13.68 2.67 8.83
C LYS A 247 12.70 1.92 7.93
N ILE A 248 11.42 1.85 8.32
CA ILE A 248 10.40 1.18 7.50
C ILE A 248 10.10 1.96 6.21
N ALA A 249 10.08 3.29 6.26
CA ALA A 249 9.90 4.12 5.08
C ALA A 249 11.03 3.93 4.05
N ALA A 250 12.29 3.98 4.50
CA ALA A 250 13.44 3.74 3.62
C ALA A 250 13.45 2.31 3.02
N HIS A 251 12.95 1.32 3.76
CA HIS A 251 12.82 -0.05 3.26
C HIS A 251 11.75 -0.16 2.15
N VAL A 252 10.60 0.49 2.33
CA VAL A 252 9.53 0.52 1.33
C VAL A 252 9.94 1.32 0.09
N GLU A 253 10.59 2.48 0.26
CA GLU A 253 11.16 3.26 -0.84
C GLU A 253 12.21 2.48 -1.64
N GLY A 254 12.95 1.58 -0.97
CA GLY A 254 13.89 0.65 -1.59
C GLY A 254 13.26 -0.53 -2.33
N GLY A 255 11.93 -0.60 -2.42
CA GLY A 255 11.16 -1.67 -3.07
C GLY A 255 10.83 -2.86 -2.16
N GLY A 256 11.10 -2.76 -0.85
CA GLY A 256 10.68 -3.75 0.14
C GLY A 256 9.22 -3.54 0.60
N PHE A 257 8.74 -4.42 1.47
CA PHE A 257 7.39 -4.30 2.07
C PHE A 257 7.47 -3.94 3.55
N GLY A 258 6.52 -3.13 4.01
CA GLY A 258 6.51 -2.60 5.35
C GLY A 258 5.10 -2.43 5.92
N LEU A 259 4.84 -2.91 7.14
CA LEU A 259 3.58 -2.66 7.85
C LEU A 259 3.80 -2.17 9.27
N VAL A 260 2.96 -1.23 9.71
CA VAL A 260 2.84 -0.83 11.11
C VAL A 260 1.69 -1.59 11.76
N LEU A 261 2.00 -2.37 12.78
CA LEU A 261 1.04 -3.14 13.56
C LEU A 261 0.66 -2.35 14.81
N GLN A 262 -0.65 -2.22 15.05
CA GLN A 262 -1.18 -1.64 16.28
C GLN A 262 -1.16 -2.68 17.41
N HIS A 263 -1.03 -2.21 18.66
CA HIS A 263 -0.96 -3.10 19.82
C HIS A 263 -2.23 -3.93 20.02
N GLU A 264 -3.40 -3.47 19.61
CA GLU A 264 -4.66 -4.22 19.70
C GLU A 264 -4.70 -5.39 18.72
N THR A 265 -4.16 -5.18 17.52
CA THR A 265 -4.00 -6.24 16.54
C THR A 265 -3.03 -7.29 17.07
N VAL A 266 -1.90 -6.86 17.66
CA VAL A 266 -0.96 -7.77 18.31
C VAL A 266 -1.58 -8.48 19.51
N ALA A 267 -2.40 -7.80 20.31
CA ALA A 267 -3.08 -8.39 21.46
C ALA A 267 -4.06 -9.50 21.03
N SER A 268 -4.83 -9.23 19.97
CA SER A 268 -5.87 -10.12 19.46
C SER A 268 -5.33 -11.32 18.67
N ALA A 269 -4.23 -11.16 17.95
CA ALA A 269 -3.67 -12.20 17.09
C ALA A 269 -2.92 -13.29 17.88
N ILE A 270 -3.07 -14.56 17.54
CA ILE A 270 -2.34 -15.66 18.19
C ILE A 270 -0.91 -15.76 17.62
N THR A 271 -0.78 -15.62 16.30
CA THR A 271 0.50 -15.69 15.55
C THR A 271 0.82 -14.37 14.87
N LEU A 272 2.07 -14.23 14.40
CA LEU A 272 2.49 -13.05 13.64
C LEU A 272 1.74 -12.96 12.30
N GLU A 273 1.58 -14.08 11.60
CA GLU A 273 0.86 -14.15 10.33
C GLU A 273 -0.59 -13.69 10.49
N GLN A 274 -1.23 -14.08 11.60
CA GLN A 274 -2.57 -13.61 11.90
C GLN A 274 -2.59 -12.10 12.14
N ALA A 275 -1.60 -11.54 12.85
CA ALA A 275 -1.49 -10.09 13.06
C ALA A 275 -1.33 -9.34 11.74
N ILE A 276 -0.48 -9.85 10.84
CA ILE A 276 -0.27 -9.30 9.49
C ILE A 276 -1.58 -9.33 8.70
N THR A 277 -2.27 -10.47 8.65
CA THR A 277 -3.55 -10.60 7.93
C THR A 277 -4.60 -9.65 8.49
N MET A 278 -4.72 -9.54 9.81
CA MET A 278 -5.66 -8.60 10.44
C MET A 278 -5.36 -7.14 10.05
N THR A 279 -4.10 -6.73 10.08
CA THR A 279 -3.70 -5.37 9.65
C THR A 279 -3.98 -5.15 8.16
N LEU A 280 -3.71 -6.13 7.30
CA LEU A 280 -3.99 -6.02 5.87
C LEU A 280 -5.50 -5.91 5.59
N CYS A 281 -6.34 -6.71 6.26
CA CYS A 281 -7.80 -6.60 6.15
C CYS A 281 -8.34 -5.27 6.71
N GLN A 282 -7.69 -4.67 7.71
CA GLN A 282 -8.05 -3.32 8.18
C GLN A 282 -7.71 -2.25 7.13
N LEU A 283 -6.58 -2.39 6.43
CA LEU A 283 -6.17 -1.44 5.38
C LEU A 283 -6.98 -1.64 4.09
N HIS A 284 -7.34 -2.87 3.75
CA HIS A 284 -8.12 -3.25 2.57
C HIS A 284 -9.18 -4.30 2.92
N PRO A 285 -10.38 -3.87 3.36
CA PRO A 285 -11.46 -4.77 3.77
C PRO A 285 -11.87 -5.84 2.74
N PRO A 286 -11.80 -5.61 1.41
CA PRO A 286 -12.10 -6.64 0.42
C PRO A 286 -11.11 -7.83 0.38
N LEU A 287 -9.95 -7.74 1.05
CA LEU A 287 -8.98 -8.84 1.06
C LEU A 287 -9.58 -10.08 1.73
N THR A 288 -9.47 -11.21 1.05
CA THR A 288 -9.85 -12.51 1.60
C THR A 288 -8.75 -13.11 2.46
N ALA A 289 -9.10 -13.58 3.66
CA ALA A 289 -8.18 -14.24 4.58
C ALA A 289 -7.67 -15.62 4.09
N LEU A 290 -8.22 -16.14 3.00
CA LEU A 290 -7.87 -17.43 2.38
C LEU A 290 -6.76 -17.32 1.32
N GLY A 291 -6.20 -16.12 1.12
CA GLY A 291 -5.15 -15.85 0.12
C GLY A 291 -3.77 -16.44 0.47
N THR A 292 -2.84 -16.26 -0.47
CA THR A 292 -1.40 -16.55 -0.30
C THR A 292 -0.86 -15.87 0.96
N SER A 293 -0.06 -16.60 1.76
CA SER A 293 0.62 -16.02 2.92
C SER A 293 1.45 -14.82 2.49
N THR A 294 1.30 -13.65 3.14
CA THR A 294 2.11 -12.45 2.84
C THR A 294 3.61 -12.75 2.81
N LEU A 295 4.06 -13.67 3.67
CA LEU A 295 5.46 -14.09 3.78
C LEU A 295 5.94 -14.92 2.57
N SER A 296 5.05 -15.44 1.73
CA SER A 296 5.42 -16.08 0.47
C SER A 296 5.82 -15.08 -0.61
N LEU A 297 5.40 -13.81 -0.49
CA LEU A 297 5.77 -12.72 -1.39
C LEU A 297 7.11 -12.07 -1.02
N CYS A 298 7.67 -12.41 0.14
CA CYS A 298 8.91 -11.83 0.67
C CYS A 298 10.06 -12.83 0.57
N SER A 299 11.30 -12.31 0.53
CA SER A 299 12.52 -13.12 0.61
C SER A 299 13.33 -12.76 1.85
N PRO A 300 14.35 -13.54 2.23
CA PRO A 300 15.23 -13.14 3.32
C PRO A 300 16.10 -11.90 3.02
N GLU A 301 16.40 -11.65 1.75
CA GLU A 301 17.12 -10.46 1.27
C GLU A 301 16.22 -9.22 1.26
N GLN A 302 14.93 -9.42 0.99
CA GLN A 302 13.89 -8.40 1.06
C GLN A 302 12.75 -8.86 1.99
N PRO A 303 12.98 -8.85 3.31
CA PRO A 303 12.00 -9.32 4.27
C PRO A 303 10.86 -8.31 4.42
N LEU A 304 9.70 -8.79 4.90
CA LEU A 304 8.64 -7.92 5.39
C LEU A 304 9.10 -7.22 6.68
N LEU A 305 9.23 -5.90 6.66
CA LEU A 305 9.59 -5.13 7.83
C LEU A 305 8.33 -4.70 8.60
N LEU A 306 8.29 -5.00 9.88
CA LEU A 306 7.15 -4.73 10.76
C LEU A 306 7.58 -3.78 11.85
N VAL A 307 6.75 -2.79 12.15
CA VAL A 307 6.92 -1.91 13.32
C VAL A 307 5.69 -2.07 14.20
N VAL A 308 5.86 -2.34 15.49
CA VAL A 308 4.74 -2.40 16.43
C VAL A 308 4.68 -1.12 17.25
N GLU A 309 3.69 -0.26 16.98
CA GLU A 309 3.53 1.00 17.71
C GLU A 309 2.62 0.85 18.94
N ASP A 310 2.70 1.85 19.82
CA ASP A 310 1.79 2.05 20.96
C ASP A 310 1.70 0.90 21.99
N ILE A 311 2.60 -0.10 21.97
CA ILE A 311 2.62 -1.18 23.00
C ILE A 311 2.67 -0.63 24.42
N ASN A 312 3.41 0.46 24.66
CA ASN A 312 3.54 1.06 25.98
C ASN A 312 2.21 1.57 26.55
N ARG A 313 1.20 1.79 25.68
CA ARG A 313 -0.13 2.30 26.05
C ARG A 313 -1.18 1.21 26.22
N SER A 314 -0.90 0.00 25.74
CA SER A 314 -1.82 -1.16 25.72
C SER A 314 -2.41 -1.64 27.06
N GLY A 315 -2.02 -1.06 28.20
CA GLY A 315 -2.37 -1.52 29.54
C GLY A 315 -1.75 -2.87 29.95
N GLN A 316 -1.14 -3.62 29.02
CA GLN A 316 -0.45 -4.89 29.27
C GLN A 316 0.88 -5.00 28.49
N PRO A 317 1.76 -3.98 28.55
CA PRO A 317 2.96 -3.91 27.70
C PRO A 317 3.93 -5.08 27.92
N GLN A 318 4.04 -5.60 29.15
CA GLN A 318 4.91 -6.73 29.49
C GLN A 318 4.47 -8.00 28.75
N ARG A 319 3.17 -8.31 28.81
CA ARG A 319 2.58 -9.48 28.16
C ARG A 319 2.75 -9.41 26.64
N LEU A 320 2.58 -8.24 26.04
CA LEU A 320 2.76 -8.07 24.60
C LEU A 320 4.23 -8.18 24.19
N ALA A 321 5.16 -7.60 24.96
CA ALA A 321 6.59 -7.74 24.70
C ALA A 321 7.05 -9.22 24.77
N GLU A 322 6.58 -9.97 25.77
CA GLU A 322 6.83 -11.41 25.90
C GLU A 322 6.26 -12.20 24.73
N LYS A 323 5.05 -11.86 24.28
CA LYS A 323 4.39 -12.48 23.13
C LYS A 323 5.17 -12.24 21.83
N LEU A 324 5.63 -11.01 21.59
CA LEU A 324 6.46 -10.67 20.43
C LEU A 324 7.79 -11.42 20.44
N ALA A 325 8.47 -11.47 21.59
CA ALA A 325 9.67 -12.29 21.76
C ALA A 325 9.36 -13.78 21.55
N GLY A 326 8.14 -14.19 21.92
CA GLY A 326 7.48 -15.47 21.66
C GLY A 326 7.50 -15.89 20.20
N TRP A 327 7.20 -14.95 19.29
CA TRP A 327 7.12 -15.16 17.84
C TRP A 327 8.49 -15.24 17.15
N SER A 328 9.56 -14.82 17.81
CA SER A 328 10.91 -14.97 17.26
C SER A 328 11.21 -16.46 16.98
N PRO A 329 11.73 -16.81 15.79
CA PRO A 329 12.12 -18.18 15.48
C PRO A 329 13.11 -18.68 16.54
N ARG A 330 12.93 -19.91 17.01
CA ARG A 330 13.95 -20.53 17.86
C ARG A 330 15.16 -20.86 16.98
N PRO A 331 16.40 -20.63 17.44
CA PRO A 331 17.57 -21.07 16.71
C PRO A 331 17.45 -22.59 16.49
N MET A 332 17.39 -23.03 15.22
CA MET A 332 17.52 -24.44 14.91
C MET A 332 18.97 -24.85 15.18
N LYS A 333 19.21 -26.15 15.39
CA LYS A 333 20.56 -26.68 15.67
C LYS A 333 21.55 -26.21 14.58
N GLU A 334 22.81 -26.01 14.99
CA GLU A 334 23.92 -25.55 14.15
C GLU A 334 23.88 -26.17 12.73
N GLY A 335 23.66 -25.33 11.71
CA GLY A 335 23.79 -25.70 10.29
C GLY A 335 22.66 -25.24 9.36
N GLU A 336 21.46 -24.90 9.86
CA GLU A 336 20.32 -24.46 9.04
C GLU A 336 19.57 -23.28 9.66
N ASP A 337 20.23 -22.15 9.88
CA ASP A 337 19.51 -20.90 10.15
C ASP A 337 18.97 -20.37 8.81
N THR A 338 17.75 -20.78 8.45
CA THR A 338 17.03 -20.12 7.34
C THR A 338 16.63 -18.73 7.82
N PRO A 339 17.16 -17.66 7.19
CA PRO A 339 16.87 -16.30 7.63
C PRO A 339 15.36 -16.02 7.47
N ALA A 340 14.72 -15.52 8.53
CA ALA A 340 13.28 -15.27 8.51
C ALA A 340 12.93 -14.26 7.41
N ARG A 341 11.80 -14.47 6.73
CA ARG A 341 11.27 -13.59 5.67
C ARG A 341 10.59 -12.32 6.21
N TRP A 342 10.71 -12.09 7.51
CA TRP A 342 10.19 -10.93 8.20
C TRP A 342 11.17 -10.45 9.26
N ARG A 343 11.01 -9.18 9.64
CA ARG A 343 11.77 -8.49 10.68
C ARG A 343 10.83 -7.59 11.44
N LEU A 344 10.93 -7.54 12.76
CA LEU A 344 10.04 -6.77 13.63
C LEU A 344 10.83 -5.82 14.53
N LEU A 345 10.42 -4.56 14.52
CA LEU A 345 10.90 -3.49 15.39
C LEU A 345 9.79 -3.13 16.39
N CYS A 346 10.13 -3.07 17.67
CA CYS A 346 9.18 -2.72 18.72
C CYS A 346 9.78 -1.67 19.67
N PRO A 347 9.35 -0.40 19.59
CA PRO A 347 9.73 0.62 20.56
C PRO A 347 9.11 0.38 21.94
N LEU A 348 9.95 0.31 22.98
CA LEU A 348 9.57 0.11 24.38
C LEU A 348 10.14 1.18 25.30
N TRP A 349 9.46 1.40 26.43
CA TRP A 349 10.00 2.17 27.54
C TRP A 349 10.83 1.29 28.49
N PRO A 350 11.88 1.85 29.14
CA PRO A 350 12.71 1.09 30.08
C PRO A 350 11.92 0.45 31.23
N GLU A 351 10.86 1.10 31.69
CA GLU A 351 9.99 0.65 32.79
C GLU A 351 9.27 -0.66 32.43
N VAL A 352 8.95 -0.88 31.16
CA VAL A 352 8.36 -2.14 30.67
C VAL A 352 9.34 -3.29 30.88
N LEU A 353 10.63 -3.08 30.58
CA LEU A 353 11.63 -4.11 30.80
C LEU A 353 11.92 -4.38 32.28
N ALA A 354 11.94 -3.32 33.09
CA ALA A 354 12.16 -3.42 34.53
C ALA A 354 11.05 -4.21 35.23
N SER A 355 9.85 -4.25 34.66
CA SER A 355 8.69 -4.99 35.18
C SER A 355 8.53 -6.41 34.63
N LEU A 356 9.41 -6.85 33.71
CA LEU A 356 9.43 -8.23 33.24
C LEU A 356 9.95 -9.20 34.31
N GLY A 357 9.44 -10.43 34.34
CA GLY A 357 10.02 -11.51 35.12
C GLY A 357 11.39 -11.96 34.59
N ASP A 358 12.22 -12.56 35.44
CA ASP A 358 13.61 -12.94 35.11
C ASP A 358 13.74 -13.80 33.84
N GLN A 359 12.82 -14.75 33.63
CA GLN A 359 12.81 -15.62 32.45
C GLN A 359 12.55 -14.83 31.16
N ALA A 360 11.56 -13.92 31.19
CA ALA A 360 11.22 -13.07 30.06
C ALA A 360 12.34 -12.08 29.74
N ARG A 361 12.93 -11.47 30.77
CA ARG A 361 14.03 -10.53 30.63
C ARG A 361 15.24 -11.17 29.93
N LYS A 362 15.67 -12.36 30.36
CA LYS A 362 16.78 -13.10 29.70
C LYS A 362 16.52 -13.42 28.24
N ARG A 363 15.26 -13.64 27.86
CA ARG A 363 14.86 -13.90 26.46
C ARG A 363 14.89 -12.63 25.61
N ILE A 364 14.47 -11.51 26.18
CA ILE A 364 14.36 -10.22 25.48
C ILE A 364 15.69 -9.48 25.40
N GLU A 365 16.52 -9.56 26.45
CA GLU A 365 17.82 -8.89 26.58
C GLU A 365 18.71 -8.97 25.34
N PRO A 366 18.92 -10.15 24.69
CA PRO A 366 19.73 -10.19 23.48
C PRO A 366 19.11 -9.38 22.33
N MET A 367 17.79 -9.18 22.29
CA MET A 367 17.06 -8.50 21.22
C MET A 367 16.98 -6.98 21.41
N ILE A 368 17.58 -6.42 22.46
CA ILE A 368 17.47 -4.99 22.80
C ILE A 368 18.52 -4.15 22.07
N ILE A 369 18.07 -2.99 21.60
CA ILE A 369 18.91 -1.82 21.28
C ILE A 369 18.52 -0.70 22.24
N LEU A 370 19.51 -0.16 22.95
CA LEU A 370 19.31 0.98 23.85
C LEU A 370 19.48 2.27 23.06
N ALA A 371 18.39 3.05 22.95
CA ALA A 371 18.44 4.36 22.32
C ALA A 371 18.54 5.47 23.38
N GLY A 372 19.44 6.41 23.14
CA GLY A 372 19.61 7.63 23.94
C GLY A 372 18.92 8.85 23.33
N GLY A 373 19.16 10.01 23.95
CA GLY A 373 18.89 11.32 23.34
C GLY A 373 19.81 11.60 22.15
N PHE A 374 19.85 12.85 21.69
CA PHE A 374 20.83 13.22 20.68
C PHE A 374 22.24 13.27 21.28
N THR A 375 23.24 12.90 20.48
CA THR A 375 24.62 13.31 20.75
C THR A 375 24.76 14.83 20.61
N GLU A 376 25.86 15.42 21.07
CA GLU A 376 26.09 16.87 20.94
C GLU A 376 25.98 17.33 19.48
N SER A 377 26.63 16.61 18.55
CA SER A 377 26.56 16.91 17.12
C SER A 377 25.16 16.71 16.54
N GLU A 378 24.48 15.62 16.90
CA GLU A 378 23.09 15.39 16.46
C GLU A 378 22.19 16.51 16.98
N GLY A 379 22.35 16.91 18.23
CA GLY A 379 21.55 17.94 18.86
C GLY A 379 21.71 19.29 18.17
N ARG A 380 22.94 19.68 17.82
CA ARG A 380 23.22 20.87 17.01
C ARG A 380 22.55 20.81 15.65
N ASP A 381 22.74 19.70 14.94
CA ASP A 381 22.23 19.53 13.59
C ASP A 381 20.70 19.58 13.56
N ALA A 382 20.04 19.05 14.60
CA ALA A 382 18.59 19.13 14.76
C ALA A 382 18.10 20.58 14.95
N VAL A 383 18.81 21.40 15.74
CA VAL A 383 18.49 22.83 15.91
C VAL A 383 18.67 23.58 14.58
N LEU A 384 19.77 23.33 13.87
CA LEU A 384 20.04 23.94 12.57
C LEU A 384 19.00 23.54 11.50
N ALA A 385 18.61 22.27 11.46
CA ALA A 385 17.58 21.79 10.54
C ALA A 385 16.25 22.52 10.76
N ARG A 386 15.84 22.69 12.01
CA ARG A 386 14.63 23.44 12.37
C ARG A 386 14.75 24.93 12.06
N ALA A 387 15.94 25.51 12.25
CA ALA A 387 16.15 26.93 11.97
C ALA A 387 15.98 27.24 10.49
N ARG A 388 16.55 26.39 9.64
CA ARG A 388 16.39 26.50 8.19
C ARG A 388 14.94 26.40 7.76
N MET A 389 14.15 25.54 8.41
CA MET A 389 12.71 25.44 8.12
C MET A 389 11.93 26.71 8.49
N ASP A 390 12.32 27.38 9.57
CA ASP A 390 11.74 28.66 9.98
C ASP A 390 12.33 29.86 9.19
N GLY A 391 13.15 29.59 8.17
CA GLY A 391 13.81 30.61 7.35
C GLY A 391 14.91 31.39 8.08
N ARG A 392 15.52 30.79 9.10
CA ARG A 392 16.54 31.42 9.96
C ARG A 392 17.91 30.82 9.73
N GLU A 393 18.91 31.69 9.73
CA GLU A 393 20.31 31.31 9.80
C GLU A 393 20.80 31.43 11.24
N LEU A 394 21.11 30.28 11.86
CA LEU A 394 21.78 30.22 13.15
C LEU A 394 23.26 29.88 12.95
N SER A 395 24.12 30.47 13.79
CA SER A 395 25.52 30.06 13.87
C SER A 395 25.63 28.67 14.52
N LEU A 396 26.72 27.94 14.23
CA LEU A 396 27.00 26.65 14.87
C LEU A 396 27.05 26.77 16.40
N LEU A 397 27.70 27.83 16.90
CA LEU A 397 27.83 28.10 18.33
C LEU A 397 26.46 28.31 19.00
N SER A 398 25.59 29.11 18.38
CA SER A 398 24.24 29.36 18.91
C SER A 398 23.39 28.09 18.91
N ALA A 399 23.54 27.24 17.88
CA ALA A 399 22.84 25.96 17.82
C ALA A 399 23.34 24.98 18.89
N ASP A 400 24.65 24.94 19.16
CA ASP A 400 25.24 24.16 20.25
C ASP A 400 24.73 24.63 21.62
N GLU A 401 24.70 25.94 21.86
CA GLU A 401 24.17 26.54 23.09
C GLU A 401 22.70 26.18 23.33
N ILE A 402 21.86 26.30 22.30
CA ILE A 402 20.43 25.93 22.37
C ILE A 402 20.29 24.43 22.65
N SER A 403 21.02 23.58 21.92
CA SER A 403 20.92 22.13 22.07
C SER A 403 21.36 21.68 23.47
N SER A 404 22.48 22.22 23.96
CA SER A 404 23.01 21.93 25.29
C SER A 404 22.06 22.42 26.39
N ALA A 405 21.51 23.63 26.25
CA ALA A 405 20.51 24.16 27.19
C ALA A 405 19.27 23.28 27.27
N LEU A 406 18.88 22.61 26.18
CA LEU A 406 17.76 21.67 26.11
C LEU A 406 18.15 20.22 26.47
N GLY A 407 19.40 19.99 26.92
CA GLY A 407 19.89 18.68 27.33
C GLY A 407 19.96 17.67 26.18
N HIS A 408 20.08 18.14 24.94
CA HIS A 408 20.05 17.33 23.72
C HIS A 408 18.79 16.44 23.60
N ASP A 409 17.69 16.86 24.23
CA ASP A 409 16.41 16.15 24.20
C ASP A 409 15.70 16.38 22.86
N PRO A 410 15.49 15.32 22.04
CA PRO A 410 14.86 15.47 20.73
C PRO A 410 13.48 16.10 20.77
N LEU A 411 12.68 15.81 21.80
CA LEU A 411 11.34 16.38 21.93
C LEU A 411 11.40 17.87 22.28
N LEU A 412 12.26 18.25 23.22
CA LEU A 412 12.36 19.66 23.62
C LEU A 412 12.91 20.51 22.47
N ILE A 413 13.92 20.03 21.76
CA ILE A 413 14.41 20.67 20.53
C ILE A 413 13.29 20.76 19.48
N ALA A 414 12.43 19.74 19.40
CA ALA A 414 11.32 19.75 18.45
C ALA A 414 10.20 20.75 18.75
N LEU A 415 9.99 21.06 20.02
CA LEU A 415 8.93 21.95 20.49
C LEU A 415 9.42 23.39 20.74
N HIS A 416 10.73 23.61 20.75
CA HIS A 416 11.33 24.92 21.03
C HIS A 416 11.02 25.93 19.93
N ASP A 417 10.48 27.08 20.34
CA ASP A 417 10.37 28.25 19.49
C ASP A 417 11.72 28.99 19.47
N GLN A 418 12.34 29.00 18.30
CA GLN A 418 13.66 29.61 18.09
C GLN A 418 13.70 31.12 18.31
N CYS A 419 12.57 31.80 18.49
CA CYS A 419 12.52 33.21 18.90
C CYS A 419 12.83 33.41 20.39
N THR A 420 12.77 32.35 21.18
CA THR A 420 12.74 32.42 22.64
C THR A 420 13.97 31.76 23.24
N ALA A 421 14.39 32.25 24.42
CA ALA A 421 15.48 31.64 25.15
C ALA A 421 15.12 30.17 25.52
N PRO A 422 16.04 29.22 25.32
CA PRO A 422 15.79 27.82 25.64
C PRO A 422 15.67 27.64 27.16
N ASP A 423 14.50 27.22 27.62
CA ASP A 423 14.24 26.84 29.01
C ASP A 423 13.52 25.49 29.04
N PRO A 424 14.21 24.38 29.36
CA PRO A 424 13.66 23.02 29.34
C PRO A 424 12.36 22.85 30.11
N HIS A 425 12.18 23.61 31.20
CA HIS A 425 11.01 23.52 32.06
C HIS A 425 9.80 24.29 31.52
N LYS A 426 10.01 25.18 30.54
CA LYS A 426 8.97 26.02 29.96
C LYS A 426 8.61 25.66 28.52
N ILE A 427 9.47 24.95 27.77
CA ILE A 427 9.25 24.63 26.35
C ILE A 427 7.87 24.03 26.10
N ILE A 428 7.50 22.96 26.81
CA ILE A 428 6.22 22.28 26.58
C ILE A 428 5.05 23.22 26.85
N ARG A 429 5.11 23.99 27.94
CA ARG A 429 4.09 25.00 28.26
C ARG A 429 4.01 26.06 27.17
N GLN A 430 5.14 26.63 26.76
CA GLN A 430 5.20 27.65 25.71
C GLN A 430 4.65 27.13 24.37
N PHE A 431 4.97 25.89 24.03
CA PHE A 431 4.44 25.21 22.85
C PHE A 431 2.91 25.07 22.92
N VAL A 432 2.37 24.55 24.03
CA VAL A 432 0.93 24.44 24.25
C VAL A 432 0.26 25.80 24.10
N GLU A 433 0.79 26.84 24.77
CA GLU A 433 0.22 28.18 24.68
C GLU A 433 0.30 28.78 23.27
N GLY A 434 1.42 28.61 22.58
CA GLY A 434 1.58 29.04 21.20
C GLY A 434 0.57 28.36 20.27
N SER A 435 0.35 27.04 20.43
CA SER A 435 -0.66 26.31 19.67
C SER A 435 -2.08 26.82 19.93
N LEU A 436 -2.44 27.07 21.20
CA LEU A 436 -3.75 27.63 21.53
C LEU A 436 -3.95 29.04 20.95
N SER A 437 -2.91 29.89 21.00
CA SER A 437 -2.93 31.22 20.41
C SER A 437 -3.09 31.17 18.88
N ARG A 438 -2.42 30.24 18.18
CA ARG A 438 -2.58 30.07 16.72
C ARG A 438 -3.99 29.68 16.34
N VAL A 439 -4.60 28.72 17.06
CA VAL A 439 -5.99 28.31 16.80
C VAL A 439 -6.96 29.46 17.04
N ALA A 440 -6.78 30.22 18.12
CA ALA A 440 -7.60 31.40 18.40
C ALA A 440 -7.46 32.47 17.31
N ALA A 441 -6.25 32.72 16.81
CA ALA A 441 -6.00 33.70 15.74
C ALA A 441 -6.65 33.31 14.40
N VAL A 442 -6.67 32.01 14.06
CA VAL A 442 -7.30 31.52 12.83
C VAL A 442 -8.83 31.55 12.92
N ALA A 443 -9.39 31.15 14.06
CA ALA A 443 -10.83 31.09 14.24
C ALA A 443 -11.48 32.47 14.41
N ASN A 444 -10.74 33.46 14.94
CA ASN A 444 -11.17 34.83 15.22
C ASN A 444 -12.49 34.99 16.05
N ASP A 445 -13.02 33.89 16.59
CA ASP A 445 -14.29 33.82 17.31
C ASP A 445 -14.10 33.85 18.84
N LEU A 446 -13.03 33.26 19.36
CA LEU A 446 -12.86 32.96 20.80
C LEU A 446 -11.39 33.09 21.24
N PRO A 447 -11.14 33.54 22.49
CA PRO A 447 -9.78 33.68 23.02
C PRO A 447 -9.14 32.33 23.34
N ALA A 448 -7.80 32.28 23.33
CA ALA A 448 -7.00 31.08 23.65
C ALA A 448 -7.34 30.46 25.03
N ALA A 449 -7.82 31.26 25.98
CA ALA A 449 -8.22 30.81 27.30
C ALA A 449 -9.39 29.81 27.28
N GLU A 450 -10.33 29.94 26.33
CA GLU A 450 -11.47 29.01 26.21
C GLU A 450 -11.00 27.63 25.73
N TYR A 451 -10.08 27.59 24.76
CA TYR A 451 -9.47 26.33 24.33
C TYR A 451 -8.68 25.66 25.46
N ARG A 452 -7.97 26.44 26.28
CA ARG A 452 -7.27 25.91 27.47
C ARG A 452 -8.25 25.32 28.48
N LYS A 453 -9.40 25.97 28.70
CA LYS A 453 -10.45 25.49 29.61
C LYS A 453 -11.00 24.14 29.13
N VAL A 454 -11.24 23.99 27.83
CA VAL A 454 -11.70 22.72 27.24
C VAL A 454 -10.67 21.60 27.42
N LEU A 455 -9.37 21.87 27.21
CA LEU A 455 -8.33 20.87 27.46
C LEU A 455 -8.27 20.45 28.94
N ARG A 456 -8.48 21.38 29.88
CA ARG A 456 -8.57 21.05 31.31
C ARG A 456 -9.80 20.20 31.62
N THR A 457 -10.94 20.50 31.01
CA THR A 457 -12.15 19.69 31.16
C THR A 457 -11.93 18.29 30.61
N LEU A 458 -11.31 18.15 29.42
CA LEU A 458 -10.92 16.86 28.86
C LEU A 458 -10.03 16.09 29.84
N ALA A 459 -8.96 16.70 30.35
CA ALA A 459 -8.07 16.06 31.32
C ALA A 459 -8.80 15.63 32.60
N GLY A 460 -9.74 16.44 33.09
CA GLY A 460 -10.59 16.10 34.23
C GLY A 460 -11.45 14.86 33.97
N GLU A 461 -12.09 14.78 32.81
CA GLU A 461 -12.90 13.62 32.41
C GLU A 461 -12.03 12.37 32.17
N MET A 462 -10.84 12.52 31.58
CA MET A 462 -9.88 11.41 31.42
C MET A 462 -9.51 10.79 32.77
N LEU A 463 -9.24 11.64 33.77
CA LEU A 463 -8.91 11.19 35.12
C LEU A 463 -10.12 10.56 35.81
N ALA A 464 -11.32 11.15 35.68
CA ALA A 464 -12.54 10.65 36.30
C ALA A 464 -12.96 9.28 35.75
N ASN A 465 -12.78 9.05 34.45
CA ASN A 465 -13.11 7.79 33.79
C ASN A 465 -11.93 6.80 33.80
N HIS A 466 -10.76 7.19 34.30
CA HIS A 466 -9.51 6.41 34.23
C HIS A 466 -9.15 5.96 32.81
N GLN A 467 -9.43 6.81 31.81
CA GLN A 467 -9.24 6.52 30.39
C GLN A 467 -8.18 7.45 29.80
N ILE A 468 -7.07 6.86 29.35
CA ILE A 468 -5.96 7.57 28.68
C ILE A 468 -6.06 7.43 27.16
N GLU A 469 -6.52 6.27 26.68
CA GLU A 469 -6.86 6.04 25.28
C GLU A 469 -8.28 6.51 25.02
N LEU A 470 -8.45 7.35 24.01
CA LEU A 470 -9.68 8.10 23.80
C LEU A 470 -10.32 7.73 22.47
N ARG A 471 -11.47 7.05 22.51
CA ARG A 471 -12.34 6.93 21.35
C ARG A 471 -13.21 8.17 21.24
N TRP A 472 -13.35 8.71 20.04
CA TRP A 472 -14.09 9.94 19.80
C TRP A 472 -15.57 9.80 20.19
N CYS A 473 -16.17 8.63 19.96
CA CYS A 473 -17.54 8.33 20.38
C CYS A 473 -17.70 8.38 21.91
N GLU A 474 -16.73 7.90 22.68
CA GLU A 474 -16.74 7.95 24.15
C GLU A 474 -16.57 9.39 24.64
N VAL A 475 -15.57 10.10 24.11
CA VAL A 475 -15.30 11.51 24.43
C VAL A 475 -16.52 12.39 24.15
N SER A 476 -17.25 12.12 23.06
CA SER A 476 -18.48 12.85 22.73
C SER A 476 -19.64 12.61 23.70
N GLY A 477 -19.60 11.50 24.45
CA GLY A 477 -20.60 11.13 25.45
C GLY A 477 -20.35 11.73 26.83
N TRP A 478 -19.15 12.24 27.11
CA TRP A 478 -18.77 12.77 28.41
C TRP A 478 -19.54 14.04 28.76
N THR A 479 -20.04 14.12 30.00
CA THR A 479 -20.97 15.17 30.43
C THR A 479 -20.32 16.55 30.43
N GLY A 480 -19.05 16.67 30.81
CA GLY A 480 -18.30 17.92 30.78
C GLY A 480 -17.92 18.40 29.38
N LEU A 481 -18.02 17.55 28.35
CA LEU A 481 -17.61 17.88 26.99
C LEU A 481 -18.76 18.10 26.02
N LYS A 482 -20.02 18.22 26.46
CA LYS A 482 -21.16 18.43 25.55
C LYS A 482 -21.17 19.82 24.92
N ASP A 483 -21.82 19.93 23.76
CA ASP A 483 -22.09 21.18 23.03
C ASP A 483 -20.81 21.93 22.61
N GLU A 484 -20.59 23.13 23.17
CA GLU A 484 -19.52 24.03 22.78
C GLU A 484 -18.11 23.46 23.08
N PRO A 485 -17.83 22.91 24.29
CA PRO A 485 -16.60 22.14 24.54
C PRO A 485 -16.24 21.09 23.49
N LEU A 486 -17.20 20.28 23.01
CA LEU A 486 -16.93 19.28 21.97
C LEU A 486 -16.51 19.93 20.66
N ARG A 487 -17.19 21.02 20.29
CA ARG A 487 -16.89 21.77 19.06
C ARG A 487 -15.49 22.39 19.13
N LEU A 488 -15.11 22.96 20.26
CA LEU A 488 -13.77 23.52 20.45
C LEU A 488 -12.68 22.44 20.47
N LEU A 489 -12.98 21.29 21.08
CA LEU A 489 -12.07 20.14 21.06
C LEU A 489 -11.88 19.59 19.64
N SER A 490 -12.97 19.48 18.88
CA SER A 490 -12.93 19.09 17.47
C SER A 490 -12.08 20.08 16.67
N ARG A 491 -12.23 21.39 16.87
CA ARG A 491 -11.38 22.41 16.21
C ARG A 491 -9.90 22.23 16.53
N LEU A 492 -9.54 22.00 17.80
CA LEU A 492 -8.16 21.70 18.20
C LEU A 492 -7.63 20.45 17.49
N ALA A 493 -8.46 19.42 17.38
CA ALA A 493 -8.09 18.18 16.71
C ALA A 493 -7.94 18.31 15.18
N HIS A 494 -8.71 19.21 14.55
CA HIS A 494 -8.55 19.57 13.14
C HIS A 494 -7.27 20.37 12.88
N GLN A 495 -6.85 21.24 13.81
CA GLN A 495 -5.56 21.92 13.71
C GLN A 495 -4.39 20.92 13.81
N GLY A 496 -4.51 19.88 14.65
CA GLY A 496 -3.55 18.77 14.70
C GLY A 496 -2.25 19.03 15.47
N ASP A 497 -2.04 20.23 16.01
CA ASP A 497 -0.80 20.61 16.70
C ASP A 497 -0.61 19.87 18.03
N LEU A 498 -1.67 19.81 18.84
CA LEU A 498 -1.67 19.27 20.22
C LEU A 498 -2.36 17.91 20.31
N ILE A 499 -3.51 17.82 19.66
CA ILE A 499 -4.34 16.62 19.57
C ILE A 499 -4.77 16.46 18.11
N ARG A 500 -5.03 15.22 17.68
CA ARG A 500 -5.49 14.89 16.33
C ARG A 500 -6.49 13.74 16.37
N LEU A 501 -7.38 13.69 15.37
CA LEU A 501 -8.24 12.54 15.15
C LEU A 501 -7.59 11.58 14.16
N MET A 502 -7.60 10.29 14.46
CA MET A 502 -7.11 9.22 13.59
C MET A 502 -8.08 8.05 13.56
N GLY A 503 -8.05 7.24 12.50
CA GLY A 503 -8.94 6.09 12.33
C GLY A 503 -10.11 6.36 11.38
N THR A 504 -10.92 5.34 11.15
CA THR A 504 -12.16 5.42 10.36
C THR A 504 -13.27 6.10 11.16
N SER A 505 -14.39 6.43 10.51
CA SER A 505 -15.56 7.02 11.20
C SER A 505 -16.03 6.20 12.40
N ASP A 506 -15.88 4.88 12.32
CA ASP A 506 -16.47 3.93 13.27
C ASP A 506 -15.53 3.58 14.43
N ASP A 507 -14.22 3.84 14.27
CA ASP A 507 -13.20 3.71 15.34
C ASP A 507 -12.28 4.94 15.38
N GLN A 508 -12.88 6.13 15.31
CA GLN A 508 -12.12 7.38 15.35
C GLN A 508 -11.57 7.59 16.76
N ARG A 509 -10.28 7.90 16.87
CA ARG A 509 -9.54 8.06 18.13
C ARG A 509 -8.94 9.45 18.23
N LEU A 510 -8.94 9.99 19.45
CA LEU A 510 -8.29 11.26 19.77
C LEU A 510 -6.91 10.99 20.35
N LEU A 511 -5.87 11.44 19.66
CA LEU A 511 -4.48 11.20 20.03
C LEU A 511 -3.77 12.52 20.35
N PHE A 512 -2.99 12.52 21.43
CA PHE A 512 -2.09 13.63 21.75
C PHE A 512 -0.83 13.56 20.88
N ARG A 513 -0.22 14.71 20.60
CA ARG A 513 1.05 14.82 19.88
C ARG A 513 2.12 13.92 20.49
N HIS A 514 2.22 13.90 21.82
CA HIS A 514 3.20 13.14 22.58
C HIS A 514 2.76 12.98 24.05
N ASP A 515 3.18 11.90 24.73
CA ASP A 515 2.81 11.64 26.13
C ASP A 515 3.25 12.77 27.07
N ARG A 516 4.50 13.23 26.97
CA ARG A 516 5.00 14.39 27.74
C ARG A 516 4.29 15.72 27.46
N VAL A 517 3.51 15.83 26.38
CA VAL A 517 2.68 17.02 26.09
C VAL A 517 1.29 16.86 26.68
N ARG A 518 0.80 15.63 26.78
CA ARG A 518 -0.45 15.27 27.48
C ARG A 518 -0.30 15.46 28.99
N ASP A 519 0.77 14.90 29.54
CA ASP A 519 1.14 14.94 30.96
C ASP A 519 1.57 16.35 31.37
#